data_AF-A0A5X4GDB6-F1
#
_entry.id   AF-A0A5X4GDB6-F1
#
_cell.length_a   1.000
_cell.length_b   1.000
_cell.length_c   1.000
_cell.angle_alpha   90.00
_cell.angle_beta   90.00
_cell.angle_gamma   90.00
#
_symmetry.space_group_name_H-M   'P 1'
#
loop_
_entity.id
_entity.type
_entity.pdbx_description
1 polymer ?
#
loop_
_entity_poly.entity_id
_entity_poly.type
_entity_poly.pdbx_seq_one_letter_code
_entity_poly.pdbx_strand_id
1 'polypeptide(L)' 'MTSIPTLALNGEAILLKNMRVTVSQQFQDKDQSGQTSATTKSEQGAKGKELRISGEIPFKNPEILKR' A
#
# COMPACT_ATOMS: atom_id res chain seq x y z
N MET A 1 12.77 -11.26 -24.13
CA MET A 1 13.38 -10.61 -22.95
C MET A 1 12.32 -10.49 -21.86
N THR A 2 12.43 -11.23 -20.76
CA THR A 2 11.54 -11.08 -19.60
C THR A 2 12.20 -10.15 -18.58
N SER A 3 11.71 -8.92 -18.48
CA SER A 3 12.17 -7.97 -17.46
C SER A 3 11.45 -8.27 -16.14
N ILE A 4 12.22 -8.50 -15.07
CA ILE A 4 11.66 -8.62 -13.71
C ILE A 4 11.58 -7.20 -13.12
N PRO A 5 10.39 -6.72 -12.71
CA PRO A 5 10.27 -5.39 -12.13
C PRO A 5 11.02 -5.28 -10.79
N THR A 6 11.63 -4.12 -10.57
CA THR A 6 12.38 -3.80 -9.34
C THR A 6 11.59 -2.81 -8.50
N LEU A 7 11.30 -3.17 -7.26
CA LEU A 7 10.78 -2.27 -6.24
C LEU A 7 11.96 -1.61 -5.52
N ALA A 8 12.09 -0.29 -5.64
CA ALA A 8 13.05 0.47 -4.84
C ALA A 8 12.40 0.92 -3.53
N LEU A 9 12.82 0.37 -2.39
CA LEU A 9 12.33 0.74 -1.07
C LEU A 9 13.51 1.29 -0.24
N ASN A 10 13.43 2.54 0.22
CA ASN A 10 14.50 3.19 1.00
C ASN A 10 15.88 3.19 0.32
N GLY A 11 15.93 3.28 -1.01
CA GLY A 11 17.18 3.21 -1.78
C GLY A 11 17.67 1.78 -2.06
N GLU A 12 16.95 0.76 -1.60
CA GLU A 12 17.27 -0.63 -1.82
C GLU A 12 16.43 -1.24 -2.95
N ALA A 13 17.10 -1.97 -3.86
CA ALA A 13 16.45 -2.63 -4.98
C ALA A 13 15.98 -4.04 -4.62
N ILE A 14 14.67 -4.27 -4.63
CA ILE A 14 14.02 -5.56 -4.39
C ILE A 14 13.44 -6.07 -5.71
N LEU A 15 14.02 -7.14 -6.26
CA LEU A 15 13.49 -7.80 -7.46
C LEU A 15 12.29 -8.69 -7.09
N LEU A 16 11.09 -8.30 -7.52
CA LEU A 16 9.85 -9.04 -7.25
C LEU A 16 9.37 -9.75 -8.51
N LYS A 17 9.18 -11.07 -8.41
CA LYS A 17 8.43 -11.81 -9.44
C LYS A 17 6.94 -11.62 -9.23
N ASN A 18 6.17 -11.63 -10.31
CA ASN A 18 4.70 -11.55 -10.26
C ASN A 18 4.20 -10.34 -9.44
N MET A 19 4.87 -9.19 -9.56
CA MET A 19 4.56 -8.00 -8.77
C MET A 19 3.13 -7.49 -9.06
N ARG A 20 2.33 -7.30 -8.02
CA ARG A 20 1.01 -6.67 -8.06
C ARG A 20 1.03 -5.39 -7.24
N VAL A 21 0.53 -4.31 -7.83
CA VAL A 21 0.43 -2.99 -7.20
C VAL A 21 -1.04 -2.59 -7.15
N THR A 22 -1.53 -2.29 -5.96
CA THR A 22 -2.91 -1.86 -5.72
C THR A 22 -2.90 -0.51 -5.02
N VAL A 23 -3.62 0.46 -5.57
CA VAL A 23 -3.87 1.76 -4.94
C VAL A 23 -5.31 1.77 -4.43
N SER A 24 -5.51 2.11 -3.16
CA SER A 24 -6.84 2.36 -2.61
C SER A 24 -6.90 3.74 -1.96
N GLN A 25 -8.03 4.41 -2.17
CA GLN A 25 -8.35 5.68 -1.53
C GLN A 25 -9.80 5.60 -1.09
N GLN A 26 -10.05 5.68 0.21
CA GLN A 26 -11.41 5.86 0.72
C GLN A 26 -11.82 7.31 0.48
N PHE A 27 -12.78 7.49 -0.43
CA PHE A 27 -13.51 8.74 -0.51
C PHE A 27 -14.47 8.79 0.67
N GLN A 28 -14.49 9.90 1.42
CA GLN A 28 -15.52 10.09 2.42
C GLN A 28 -16.84 10.35 1.68
N ASP A 29 -17.81 9.46 1.88
CA ASP A 29 -19.17 9.69 1.41
C ASP A 29 -19.69 10.98 2.04
N LYS A 30 -19.98 11.95 1.17
CA LYS A 30 -20.42 13.29 1.54
C LYS A 30 -21.93 13.30 1.82
N ASP A 31 -22.43 12.34 2.60
CA ASP A 31 -23.80 12.39 3.13
C ASP A 31 -23.75 12.65 4.64
N GLN A 32 -23.79 13.94 4.97
CA GLN A 32 -23.81 14.45 6.33
C GLN A 32 -25.22 14.99 6.65
N SER A 33 -26.27 14.20 6.35
CA SER A 33 -27.67 14.59 6.55
C SER A 33 -28.33 13.81 7.70
N GLY A 34 -27.82 13.94 8.92
CA GLY A 34 -28.49 13.32 10.06
C GLY A 34 -27.96 13.83 11.38
N GLN A 35 -28.71 14.73 12.01
CA GLN A 35 -28.47 15.20 13.37
C GLN A 35 -28.17 14.04 14.32
N THR A 36 -27.00 14.03 14.96
CA THR A 36 -26.89 13.60 16.36
C THR A 36 -25.65 14.21 17.02
N SER A 37 -25.96 14.96 18.07
CA SER A 37 -25.16 15.45 19.20
C SER A 37 -23.69 15.04 19.31
N ALA A 38 -22.83 16.06 19.22
CA ALA A 38 -21.82 16.40 20.22
C ALA A 38 -21.11 15.24 20.94
N THR A 39 -20.34 14.46 20.22
CA THR A 39 -19.00 13.96 20.57
C THR A 39 -18.51 13.23 19.31
N THR A 40 -17.21 13.01 19.17
CA THR A 40 -16.58 12.43 17.97
C THR A 40 -16.12 13.48 16.95
N LYS A 41 -15.21 14.34 17.43
CA LYS A 41 -14.08 14.79 16.62
C LYS A 41 -13.15 13.59 16.34
N SER A 42 -13.68 12.42 15.93
CA SER A 42 -12.83 11.34 15.41
C SER A 42 -12.38 11.82 14.06
N GLU A 43 -11.17 12.39 14.06
CA GLU A 43 -10.17 12.20 13.02
C GLU A 43 -10.77 11.96 11.62
N GLN A 44 -11.55 12.93 11.15
CA GLN A 44 -11.84 13.10 9.73
C GLN A 44 -10.57 13.65 9.06
N GLY A 45 -9.44 12.99 9.29
CA GLY A 45 -8.30 13.11 8.42
C GLY A 45 -8.67 12.37 7.14
N ALA A 46 -8.38 12.97 5.98
CA ALA A 46 -8.42 12.27 4.72
C ALA A 46 -7.75 10.90 4.92
N LYS A 47 -8.53 9.81 4.79
CA LYS A 47 -7.97 8.45 4.84
C LYS A 47 -6.85 8.43 3.82
N GLY A 48 -5.63 8.17 4.30
CA GLY A 48 -4.43 8.20 3.46
C GLY A 48 -4.61 7.32 2.23
N LYS A 49 -4.03 7.73 1.10
CA LYS A 49 -3.92 6.84 -0.06
C LYS A 49 -3.08 5.64 0.38
N GLU A 50 -3.62 4.43 0.31
CA GLU A 50 -2.89 3.20 0.60
C GLU A 50 -2.34 2.65 -0.73
N LEU A 51 -1.03 2.38 -0.75
CA LEU A 51 -0.36 1.69 -1.83
C LEU A 51 0.10 0.34 -1.30
N ARG A 52 -0.50 -0.74 -1.81
CA ARG A 52 -0.12 -2.12 -1.47
C ARG A 52 0.66 -2.74 -2.62
N ILE A 53 1.86 -3.22 -2.32
CA ILE A 53 2.71 -3.93 -3.27
C ILE A 53 2.90 -5.36 -2.76
N SER A 54 2.67 -6.35 -3.62
CA SER A 54 2.93 -7.75 -3.33
C SER A 54 3.69 -8.42 -4.49
N GLY A 55 4.41 -9.49 -4.19
CA GLY A 55 5.19 -10.24 -5.18
C GLY A 55 5.90 -11.41 -4.54
N GLU A 56 6.68 -12.13 -5.34
CA GLU A 56 7.39 -13.34 -4.94
C GLU A 56 8.90 -13.12 -4.96
N ILE A 57 9.57 -13.57 -3.90
CA ILE A 57 11.03 -13.57 -3.79
C ILE A 57 11.49 -15.04 -3.84
N PRO A 58 12.29 -15.46 -4.84
CA PRO A 58 12.79 -16.82 -4.90
C PRO A 58 13.71 -17.17 -3.71
N PHE A 59 13.49 -18.33 -3.09
CA PHE A 59 14.33 -18.85 -2.00
C PHE A 59 15.80 -19.13 -2.39
N LYS A 60 16.11 -19.09 -3.69
CA LYS A 60 17.47 -19.28 -4.20
C LYS A 60 18.43 -18.14 -3.82
N ASN A 61 17.89 -16.98 -3.41
CA ASN A 61 18.67 -15.79 -3.10
C ASN A 61 18.52 -15.44 -1.61
N PRO A 62 19.24 -16.12 -0.70
CA PRO A 62 19.12 -15.92 0.75
C PRO A 62 19.49 -14.51 1.20
N GLU A 63 20.30 -13.79 0.42
CA GLU A 63 20.67 -12.39 0.64
C GLU A 63 19.46 -11.45 0.71
N ILE A 64 18.39 -11.75 -0.04
CA ILE A 64 17.17 -10.94 -0.10
C ILE A 64 16.20 -11.31 1.03
N LEU A 65 16.30 -12.53 1.56
CA LEU A 65 15.40 -13.04 2.61
C LEU A 65 15.81 -12.66 4.04
N LYS A 66 17.01 -12.11 4.23
CA LYS A 66 17.58 -11.78 5.54
C LYS A 66 17.63 -10.28 5.84
N ARG A 67 17.07 -9.44 4.97
CA ARG A 67 17.10 -7.98 5.04
C ARG A 67 16.08 -7.44 6.05
#